data_AF-A0A8H7LD98-F1
#
_entry.id   AF-A0A8H7LD98-F1
#
_cell.length_a   1.000
_cell.length_b   1.000
_cell.length_c   1.000
_cell.angle_alpha   90.00
_cell.angle_beta   90.00
_cell.angle_gamma   90.00
#
_symmetry.space_group_name_H-M   'P 1'
#
loop_
_entity.id
_entity.type
_entity.pdbx_description
1 polymer ?
#
loop_
_entity_poly.entity_id
_entity_poly.type
_entity_poly.pdbx_seq_one_letter_code
_entity_poly.pdbx_strand_id
1 'polypeptide(L)'
;MIDDLLRSFDDMLKTDFVIRNPLISCGISEARSKLLEYYPIQDESIKRLEPLYLAMVLDPRFKLETFRGAGFSDNKVEMIKHHFYAVYPQYLVQSKNAVNKLPQQSTQTSSPGLGRFRFGSQTDVVHSEHEIERYLMEPIENPRQDPVAFHKTREASFPIISRIARDYFAASAMSAPAEALFSRMGDIISKKRNKLLPTTIRILAILKSRGIIREEEIPQDNADTEDDVDQPIELTDEQEDAGVEELLVVDDAEDDEVIVDTLTATQVFET
;
A
#
# COMPACT_ATOMS: atom_id res chain seq x y z
N MET A 1 -0.39 -8.52 -20.86
CA MET A 1 -0.65 -7.08 -20.64
C MET A 1 0.64 -6.25 -20.64
N ILE A 2 1.59 -6.48 -19.72
CA ILE A 2 2.87 -5.73 -19.74
C ILE A 2 3.77 -6.19 -20.90
N ASP A 3 3.84 -7.49 -21.20
CA ASP A 3 4.60 -7.97 -22.36
C ASP A 3 4.03 -7.47 -23.70
N ASP A 4 2.71 -7.34 -23.81
CA ASP A 4 2.06 -6.77 -24.99
C ASP A 4 2.40 -5.28 -25.16
N LEU A 5 2.48 -4.55 -24.03
CA LEU A 5 2.91 -3.15 -24.02
C LEU A 5 4.38 -3.00 -24.41
N LEU A 6 5.26 -3.87 -23.89
CA LEU A 6 6.68 -3.90 -24.26
C LEU A 6 6.85 -4.21 -25.76
N ARG A 7 6.09 -5.18 -26.28
CA ARG A 7 6.06 -5.48 -27.73
C ARG A 7 5.56 -4.29 -28.53
N SER A 8 4.52 -3.59 -28.06
CA SER A 8 4.02 -2.37 -28.69
C SER A 8 5.08 -1.27 -28.73
N PHE A 9 5.86 -1.07 -27.65
CA PHE A 9 6.99 -0.14 -27.67
C PHE A 9 8.06 -0.57 -28.68
N ASP A 10 8.42 -1.84 -28.72
CA ASP A 10 9.40 -2.36 -29.67
C ASP A 10 8.94 -2.20 -31.13
N ASP A 11 7.64 -2.35 -31.40
CA ASP A 11 7.06 -2.16 -32.74
C ASP A 11 6.95 -0.67 -33.12
N MET A 12 6.62 0.21 -32.17
CA MET A 12 6.64 1.65 -32.40
C MET A 12 8.06 2.15 -32.69
N LEU A 13 9.08 1.62 -32.02
CA LEU A 13 10.48 1.96 -32.28
C LEU A 13 10.96 1.53 -33.68
N LYS A 14 10.33 0.52 -34.29
CA LYS A 14 10.60 0.10 -35.68
C LYS A 14 9.88 0.95 -36.72
N THR A 15 8.97 1.84 -36.32
CA THR A 15 8.16 2.64 -37.24
C THR A 15 8.98 3.81 -37.79
N ASP A 16 9.02 3.97 -39.11
CA ASP A 16 9.80 5.03 -39.80
C ASP A 16 9.54 6.44 -39.26
N PHE A 17 8.30 6.74 -38.84
CA PHE A 17 7.96 8.03 -38.25
C PHE A 17 8.71 8.30 -36.94
N VAL A 18 8.79 7.29 -36.07
CA VAL A 18 9.46 7.36 -34.77
C VAL A 18 10.97 7.38 -34.95
N ILE A 19 11.50 6.62 -35.91
CA ILE A 19 12.94 6.61 -36.24
C ILE A 19 13.40 7.98 -36.74
N ARG A 20 12.57 8.66 -37.53
CA ARG A 20 12.88 10.01 -38.04
C ARG A 20 12.85 11.09 -36.96
N ASN A 21 12.13 10.90 -35.86
CA ASN A 21 12.04 11.88 -34.78
C ASN A 21 12.83 11.43 -33.53
N PRO A 22 14.02 12.00 -33.28
CA PRO A 22 14.88 11.58 -32.17
C PRO A 22 14.25 11.81 -30.78
N LEU A 23 13.34 12.78 -30.64
CA LEU A 23 12.69 13.07 -29.36
C LEU A 23 11.65 11.98 -29.03
N ILE A 24 10.88 11.54 -30.01
CA ILE A 24 9.86 10.51 -29.82
C ILE A 24 10.52 9.16 -29.57
N SER A 25 11.55 8.79 -30.32
CA SER A 25 12.28 7.54 -30.11
C SER A 25 12.98 7.52 -28.75
N CYS A 26 13.62 8.62 -28.34
CA CYS A 26 14.19 8.76 -27.00
C CYS A 26 13.12 8.63 -25.91
N GLY A 27 11.97 9.32 -26.04
CA GLY A 27 10.87 9.24 -25.09
C GLY A 27 10.30 7.82 -24.93
N ILE A 28 10.13 7.07 -26.02
CA ILE A 28 9.66 5.68 -25.97
C ILE A 28 10.73 4.77 -25.33
N SER A 29 12.00 4.98 -25.64
CA SER A 29 13.11 4.23 -25.03
C SER A 29 13.19 4.46 -23.52
N GLU A 30 13.06 5.71 -23.08
CA GLU A 30 13.03 6.08 -21.65
C GLU A 30 11.79 5.52 -20.94
N ALA A 31 10.61 5.61 -21.58
CA ALA A 31 9.39 5.02 -21.02
C ALA A 31 9.52 3.51 -20.82
N ARG A 32 10.11 2.81 -21.81
CA ARG A 32 10.42 1.38 -21.72
C ARG A 32 11.43 1.09 -20.60
N SER A 33 12.47 1.90 -20.49
CA SER A 33 13.50 1.78 -19.44
C SER A 33 12.88 1.91 -18.04
N LYS A 34 12.09 2.96 -17.81
CA LYS A 34 11.36 3.16 -16.54
C LYS A 34 10.40 2.01 -16.23
N LEU A 35 9.68 1.49 -17.23
CA LEU A 35 8.76 0.38 -17.01
C LEU A 35 9.50 -0.87 -16.49
N LEU A 36 10.67 -1.17 -17.05
CA LEU A 36 11.51 -2.30 -16.60
C LEU A 36 12.18 -2.04 -15.25
N GLU A 37 12.46 -0.78 -14.92
CA GLU A 37 12.97 -0.38 -13.60
C GLU A 37 11.97 -0.69 -12.47
N TYR A 38 10.69 -0.30 -12.67
CA TYR A 38 9.63 -0.55 -11.70
C TYR A 38 9.14 -2.00 -11.71
N TYR A 39 9.05 -2.63 -12.88
CA TYR A 39 8.58 -3.99 -13.07
C TYR A 39 9.64 -4.82 -13.80
N PRO A 40 10.66 -5.34 -13.09
CA PRO A 40 11.73 -6.14 -13.67
C PRO A 40 11.25 -7.57 -13.98
N ILE A 41 10.25 -7.71 -14.87
CA ILE A 41 9.64 -9.00 -15.24
C ILE A 41 10.65 -9.91 -15.96
N GLN A 42 11.60 -9.29 -16.66
CA GLN A 42 12.67 -9.99 -17.37
C GLN A 42 13.72 -10.57 -16.42
N ASP A 43 13.91 -10.00 -15.24
CA ASP A 43 14.88 -10.49 -14.25
C ASP A 43 14.46 -11.89 -13.76
N GLU A 44 15.43 -12.80 -13.60
CA GLU A 44 15.23 -14.13 -13.00
C GLU A 44 14.88 -14.03 -11.51
N SER A 45 15.28 -12.95 -10.85
CA SER A 45 14.97 -12.71 -9.44
C SER A 45 13.53 -12.24 -9.24
N ILE A 46 12.79 -12.93 -8.35
CA ILE A 46 11.42 -12.53 -7.98
C ILE A 46 11.35 -11.46 -6.89
N LYS A 47 12.46 -11.14 -6.20
CA LYS A 47 12.47 -10.43 -4.92
C LYS A 47 11.68 -9.11 -4.90
N ARG A 48 11.80 -8.29 -5.94
CA ARG A 48 11.11 -6.99 -6.00
C ARG A 48 9.60 -7.11 -6.20
N LEU A 49 9.16 -8.17 -6.85
CA LEU A 49 7.77 -8.41 -7.23
C LEU A 49 7.15 -9.59 -6.45
N GLU A 50 7.81 -10.09 -5.40
CA GLU A 50 7.34 -11.19 -4.56
C GLU A 50 5.87 -11.00 -4.11
N PRO A 51 5.47 -9.82 -3.58
CA PRO A 51 4.09 -9.64 -3.16
C PRO A 51 3.10 -9.65 -4.31
N LEU A 52 3.50 -9.14 -5.48
CA LEU A 52 2.68 -9.11 -6.68
C LEU A 52 2.45 -10.53 -7.21
N TYR A 53 3.51 -11.34 -7.31
CA TYR A 53 3.41 -12.72 -7.76
C TYR A 53 2.56 -13.57 -6.81
N LEU A 54 2.73 -13.38 -5.50
CA LEU A 54 1.91 -14.09 -4.51
C LEU A 54 0.44 -13.66 -4.59
N ALA A 55 0.14 -12.37 -4.70
CA ALA A 55 -1.23 -11.88 -4.93
C ALA A 55 -1.84 -12.49 -6.20
N MET A 56 -1.06 -12.62 -7.28
CA MET A 56 -1.52 -13.23 -8.52
C MET A 56 -1.80 -14.73 -8.36
N VAL A 57 -0.95 -15.50 -7.65
CA VAL A 57 -1.23 -16.93 -7.36
C VAL A 57 -2.46 -17.10 -6.46
N LEU A 58 -2.71 -16.14 -5.56
CA LEU A 58 -3.87 -16.13 -4.68
C LEU A 58 -5.16 -15.72 -5.42
N ASP A 59 -5.09 -15.11 -6.59
CA ASP A 59 -6.28 -14.83 -7.39
C ASP A 59 -6.81 -16.14 -7.99
N PRO A 60 -8.07 -16.54 -7.73
CA PRO A 60 -8.61 -17.80 -8.26
C PRO A 60 -8.64 -17.87 -9.80
N ARG A 61 -8.51 -16.73 -10.48
CA ARG A 61 -8.44 -16.61 -11.95
C ARG A 61 -7.04 -16.91 -12.49
N PHE A 62 -6.01 -16.84 -11.65
CA PHE A 62 -4.62 -17.04 -12.03
C PHE A 62 -3.97 -18.12 -11.17
N LYS A 63 -3.32 -19.09 -11.81
CA LYS A 63 -2.63 -20.20 -11.14
C LYS A 63 -1.21 -20.32 -11.67
N LEU A 64 -0.42 -21.24 -11.12
CA LEU A 64 0.95 -21.48 -11.60
C LEU A 64 1.03 -21.77 -13.11
N GLU A 65 -0.01 -22.42 -13.66
CA GLU A 65 -0.15 -22.66 -15.11
C GLU A 65 -0.24 -21.36 -15.94
N THR A 66 -0.79 -20.28 -15.38
CA THR A 66 -0.87 -19.00 -16.09
C THR A 66 0.50 -18.35 -16.28
N PHE A 67 1.44 -18.56 -15.36
CA PHE A 67 2.82 -18.11 -15.51
C PHE A 67 3.54 -18.89 -16.62
N ARG A 68 3.36 -20.20 -16.68
CA ARG A 68 3.91 -21.00 -17.80
C ARG A 68 3.31 -20.57 -19.14
N GLY A 69 2.00 -20.35 -19.19
CA GLY A 69 1.32 -19.84 -20.39
C GLY A 69 1.76 -18.44 -20.82
N ALA A 70 2.20 -17.61 -19.88
CA ALA A 70 2.76 -16.28 -20.13
C ALA A 70 4.26 -16.30 -20.52
N GLY A 71 4.91 -17.48 -20.53
CA GLY A 71 6.30 -17.62 -20.94
C GLY A 71 7.33 -17.38 -19.83
N PHE A 72 6.93 -17.47 -18.56
CA PHE A 72 7.88 -17.43 -17.44
C PHE A 72 8.72 -18.72 -17.40
N SER A 73 9.99 -18.61 -17.00
CA SER A 73 10.88 -19.76 -16.81
C SER A 73 10.36 -20.68 -15.70
N ASP A 74 10.55 -21.99 -15.84
CA ASP A 74 10.15 -22.96 -14.80
C ASP A 74 10.81 -22.67 -13.45
N ASN A 75 12.04 -22.13 -13.48
CA ASN A 75 12.74 -21.67 -12.30
C ASN A 75 11.98 -20.54 -11.58
N LYS A 76 11.50 -19.52 -12.29
CA LYS A 76 10.67 -18.45 -11.70
C LYS A 76 9.40 -19.01 -11.08
N VAL A 77 8.73 -19.94 -11.75
CA VAL A 77 7.50 -20.57 -11.23
C VAL A 77 7.78 -21.32 -9.93
N GLU A 78 8.89 -22.07 -9.86
CA GLU A 78 9.29 -22.77 -8.64
C GLU A 78 9.70 -21.80 -7.52
N MET A 79 10.36 -20.69 -7.84
CA MET A 79 10.66 -19.64 -6.87
C MET A 79 9.39 -19.00 -6.28
N ILE A 80 8.38 -18.72 -7.11
CA ILE A 80 7.08 -18.19 -6.67
C ILE A 80 6.40 -19.19 -5.75
N LYS A 81 6.39 -20.47 -6.14
CA LYS A 81 5.84 -21.55 -5.32
C LYS A 81 6.56 -21.64 -3.98
N HIS A 82 7.90 -21.65 -3.98
CA HIS A 82 8.70 -21.66 -2.75
C HIS A 82 8.39 -20.46 -1.85
N HIS A 83 8.24 -19.25 -2.42
CA HIS A 83 7.84 -18.07 -1.67
C HIS A 83 6.47 -18.25 -1.00
N PHE A 84 5.49 -18.86 -1.70
CA PHE A 84 4.18 -19.16 -1.10
C PHE A 84 4.31 -20.11 0.11
N TYR A 85 5.10 -21.17 0.00
CA TYR A 85 5.40 -22.07 1.13
C TYR A 85 6.18 -21.39 2.26
N ALA A 86 7.01 -20.39 1.98
CA ALA A 86 7.75 -19.64 2.99
C ALA A 86 6.86 -18.67 3.79
N VAL A 87 5.84 -18.09 3.14
CA VAL A 87 4.91 -17.14 3.76
C VAL A 87 3.88 -17.86 4.65
N TYR A 88 3.38 -19.02 4.20
CA TYR A 88 2.28 -19.72 4.85
C TYR A 88 2.47 -20.04 6.35
N PRO A 89 3.63 -20.55 6.83
CA PRO A 89 3.86 -20.83 8.25
C PRO A 89 3.73 -19.58 9.13
N GLN A 90 4.09 -18.40 8.61
CA GLN A 90 4.01 -17.14 9.34
C GLN A 90 2.55 -16.83 9.69
N TYR A 91 1.63 -17.05 8.74
CA TYR A 91 0.20 -16.86 8.92
C TYR A 91 -0.44 -17.95 9.79
N LEU A 92 0.06 -19.19 9.71
CA LEU A 92 -0.38 -20.28 10.58
C LEU A 92 -0.11 -19.96 12.07
N VAL A 93 1.10 -19.49 12.39
CA VAL A 93 1.48 -19.10 13.76
C VAL A 93 0.63 -17.92 14.24
N GLN A 94 0.44 -16.90 13.41
CA GLN A 94 -0.39 -15.74 13.74
C GLN A 94 -1.87 -16.12 13.95
N SER A 95 -2.39 -17.11 13.21
CA SER A 95 -3.75 -17.62 13.38
C SER A 95 -3.92 -18.32 14.73
N LYS A 96 -2.99 -19.21 15.10
CA LYS A 96 -2.98 -19.89 16.40
C LYS A 96 -2.90 -18.90 17.57
N ASN A 97 -2.06 -17.87 17.44
CA ASN A 97 -1.90 -16.85 18.47
C ASN A 97 -3.15 -15.96 18.65
N ALA A 98 -3.91 -15.70 17.58
CA ALA A 98 -5.14 -14.92 17.65
C ALA A 98 -6.26 -15.67 18.39
N VAL A 99 -6.39 -16.98 18.18
CA VAL A 99 -7.37 -17.84 18.88
C VAL A 99 -7.07 -17.90 20.38
N ASN A 100 -5.80 -17.97 20.75
CA ASN A 100 -5.38 -18.04 22.16
C ASN A 100 -5.53 -16.71 22.92
N LYS A 101 -5.79 -15.59 22.23
CA LYS A 101 -5.97 -14.26 22.83
C LYS A 101 -7.42 -13.89 23.13
N LEU A 102 -8.42 -14.73 22.84
CA LEU A 102 -9.79 -14.46 23.30
C LEU A 102 -9.89 -14.72 24.82
N PRO A 103 -10.32 -13.74 25.64
CA PRO A 103 -10.55 -13.98 27.05
C PRO A 103 -11.72 -14.95 27.22
N GLN A 104 -11.45 -16.10 27.85
CA GLN A 104 -12.49 -16.98 28.38
C GLN A 104 -13.20 -16.26 29.54
N GLN A 105 -14.18 -15.42 29.23
CA GLN A 105 -15.15 -15.00 30.23
C GLN A 105 -16.19 -16.10 30.40
N SER A 106 -15.93 -16.97 31.37
CA SER A 106 -16.95 -17.76 32.04
C SER A 106 -17.89 -16.84 32.81
N THR A 107 -19.00 -16.44 32.18
CA THR A 107 -20.18 -16.00 32.92
C THR A 107 -21.38 -16.85 32.51
N GLN A 108 -21.79 -17.70 33.45
CA GLN A 108 -23.08 -18.37 33.42
C GLN A 108 -24.15 -17.30 33.59
N THR A 109 -24.87 -16.94 32.52
CA THR A 109 -26.18 -16.31 32.65
C THR A 109 -27.13 -16.96 31.67
N SER A 110 -28.17 -17.58 32.24
CA SER A 110 -29.27 -18.22 31.55
C SER A 110 -30.24 -17.16 31.05
N SER A 111 -30.37 -17.02 29.72
CA SER A 111 -31.58 -16.48 29.09
C SER A 111 -31.87 -17.24 27.78
N PRO A 112 -33.13 -17.69 27.55
CA PRO A 112 -33.51 -18.39 26.33
C PRO A 112 -34.05 -17.38 25.31
N GLY A 113 -33.41 -17.26 24.15
CA GLY A 113 -33.94 -16.41 23.07
C GLY A 113 -33.02 -16.23 21.88
N LEU A 114 -33.18 -17.11 20.89
CA LEU A 114 -32.94 -16.87 19.46
C LEU A 114 -31.48 -16.68 18.98
N GLY A 115 -30.97 -17.69 18.25
CA GLY A 115 -29.94 -17.48 17.24
C GLY A 115 -28.50 -17.86 17.59
N ARG A 116 -28.28 -19.00 18.26
CA ARG A 116 -26.93 -19.58 18.44
C ARG A 116 -26.43 -20.21 17.13
N PHE A 117 -26.13 -19.40 16.11
CA PHE A 117 -25.31 -19.82 14.97
C PHE A 117 -23.84 -19.89 15.40
N ARG A 118 -23.50 -20.92 16.17
CA ARG A 118 -22.11 -21.36 16.33
C ARG A 118 -21.78 -22.26 15.15
N PHE A 119 -21.49 -21.67 13.99
CA PHE A 119 -20.80 -22.36 12.90
C PHE A 119 -19.28 -22.18 13.08
N GLY A 120 -18.80 -22.50 14.28
CA GLY A 120 -17.37 -22.65 14.54
C GLY A 120 -17.08 -24.14 14.47
N SER A 121 -17.01 -24.68 13.26
CA SER A 121 -16.39 -25.99 13.08
C SER A 121 -14.96 -25.83 13.59
N GLN A 122 -14.66 -26.50 14.70
CA GLN A 122 -13.32 -27.00 14.95
C GLN A 122 -12.99 -27.89 13.75
N THR A 123 -12.50 -27.32 12.66
CA THR A 123 -11.81 -28.11 11.65
C THR A 123 -10.46 -28.39 12.27
N ASP A 124 -10.29 -29.66 12.62
CA ASP A 124 -9.05 -30.23 13.10
C ASP A 124 -7.83 -29.64 12.38
N VAL A 125 -6.86 -29.24 13.20
CA VAL A 125 -5.53 -28.67 12.84
C VAL A 125 -4.68 -29.64 12.00
N VAL A 126 -5.27 -30.75 11.52
CA VAL A 126 -4.63 -31.88 10.83
C VAL A 126 -4.59 -31.66 9.31
N HIS A 127 -5.30 -30.68 8.74
CA HIS A 127 -5.28 -30.41 7.30
C HIS A 127 -4.34 -29.27 6.84
N SER A 128 -3.55 -28.67 7.74
CA SER A 128 -2.82 -27.44 7.44
C SER A 128 -1.64 -27.56 6.47
N GLU A 129 -0.99 -28.71 6.29
CA GLU A 129 0.16 -28.79 5.35
C GLU A 129 -0.29 -28.95 3.89
N HIS A 130 -1.44 -29.59 3.65
CA HIS A 130 -1.98 -29.80 2.31
C HIS A 130 -2.90 -28.67 1.81
N GLU A 131 -3.10 -27.60 2.60
CA GLU A 131 -3.98 -26.50 2.21
C GLU A 131 -3.48 -25.81 0.91
N ILE A 132 -2.17 -25.55 0.85
CA ILE A 132 -1.50 -24.97 -0.33
C ILE A 132 -1.64 -25.89 -1.53
N GLU A 133 -1.30 -27.17 -1.37
CA GLU A 133 -1.36 -28.15 -2.46
C GLU A 133 -2.77 -28.29 -3.02
N ARG A 134 -3.77 -28.39 -2.13
CA ARG A 134 -5.18 -28.47 -2.49
C ARG A 134 -5.62 -27.23 -3.26
N TYR A 135 -5.23 -26.04 -2.81
CA TYR A 135 -5.54 -24.79 -3.50
C TYR A 135 -4.86 -24.68 -4.87
N LEU A 136 -3.61 -25.15 -5.00
CA LEU A 136 -2.87 -25.11 -6.27
C LEU A 136 -3.38 -26.15 -7.28
N MET A 137 -3.95 -27.27 -6.82
CA MET A 137 -4.57 -28.29 -7.67
C MET A 137 -5.98 -27.93 -8.14
N GLU A 138 -6.65 -26.97 -7.50
CA GLU A 138 -7.97 -26.54 -7.93
C GLU A 138 -7.94 -25.91 -9.33
N PRO A 139 -8.97 -26.15 -10.15
CA PRO A 139 -9.06 -25.54 -11.48
C PRO A 139 -9.17 -24.02 -11.38
N ILE A 140 -8.76 -23.35 -12.46
CA ILE A 140 -8.94 -21.90 -12.62
C ILE A 140 -10.43 -21.57 -12.63
N GLU A 141 -10.83 -20.57 -11.84
CA GLU A 141 -12.22 -20.14 -11.70
C GLU A 141 -12.63 -19.18 -12.84
N ASN A 142 -13.94 -18.93 -12.96
CA ASN A 142 -14.47 -18.01 -13.97
C ASN A 142 -13.81 -16.61 -13.89
N PRO A 143 -13.40 -16.01 -15.02
CA PRO A 143 -12.78 -14.67 -15.05
C PRO A 143 -13.68 -13.54 -14.50
N ARG A 144 -14.99 -13.76 -14.37
CA ARG A 144 -15.93 -12.79 -13.78
C ARG A 144 -16.03 -12.86 -12.26
N GLN A 145 -15.45 -13.88 -11.62
CA GLN A 145 -15.57 -14.10 -10.18
C GLN A 145 -14.73 -13.10 -9.40
N ASP A 146 -15.31 -12.35 -8.45
CA ASP A 146 -14.53 -11.46 -7.57
C ASP A 146 -13.58 -12.28 -6.68
N PRO A 147 -12.25 -12.04 -6.74
CA PRO A 147 -11.27 -12.74 -5.91
C PRO A 147 -11.54 -12.60 -4.41
N VAL A 148 -11.95 -11.41 -3.95
CA VAL A 148 -12.17 -11.17 -2.52
C VAL A 148 -13.41 -11.94 -2.04
N ALA A 149 -14.51 -11.89 -2.79
CA ALA A 149 -15.70 -12.67 -2.50
C ALA A 149 -15.46 -14.20 -2.56
N PHE A 150 -14.61 -14.66 -3.48
CA PHE A 150 -14.23 -16.07 -3.58
C PHE A 150 -13.58 -16.58 -2.29
N HIS A 151 -12.54 -15.90 -1.81
CA HIS A 151 -11.85 -16.28 -0.57
C HIS A 151 -12.76 -16.16 0.65
N LYS A 152 -13.62 -15.14 0.70
CA LYS A 152 -14.60 -14.99 1.78
C LYS A 152 -15.58 -16.16 1.86
N THR A 153 -16.02 -16.68 0.71
CA THR A 153 -16.96 -17.81 0.68
C THR A 153 -16.27 -19.13 1.07
N ARG A 154 -14.96 -19.24 0.84
CA ARG A 154 -14.15 -20.44 1.11
C ARG A 154 -13.28 -20.36 2.36
N GLU A 155 -13.50 -19.37 3.23
CA GLU A 155 -12.75 -19.20 4.47
C GLU A 155 -12.80 -20.44 5.37
N ALA A 156 -13.90 -21.20 5.33
CA ALA A 156 -14.01 -22.47 6.06
C ALA A 156 -13.17 -23.61 5.46
N SER A 157 -12.95 -23.61 4.15
CA SER A 157 -12.18 -24.63 3.43
C SER A 157 -10.69 -24.31 3.39
N PHE A 158 -10.35 -23.02 3.32
CA PHE A 158 -9.00 -22.49 3.19
C PHE A 158 -8.77 -21.34 4.18
N PRO A 159 -8.74 -21.62 5.50
CA PRO A 159 -8.70 -20.58 6.53
C PRO A 159 -7.41 -19.76 6.52
N ILE A 160 -6.27 -20.39 6.24
CA ILE A 160 -4.98 -19.69 6.25
C ILE A 160 -4.79 -18.95 4.93
N ILE A 161 -5.07 -19.58 3.80
CA ILE A 161 -4.95 -18.94 2.48
C ILE A 161 -5.91 -17.75 2.36
N SER A 162 -7.13 -17.85 2.85
CA SER A 162 -8.10 -16.73 2.81
C SER A 162 -7.61 -15.52 3.60
N ARG A 163 -6.83 -15.74 4.68
CA ARG A 163 -6.21 -14.67 5.45
C ARG A 163 -5.03 -14.05 4.69
N ILE A 164 -4.18 -14.86 4.08
CA ILE A 164 -3.09 -14.37 3.22
C ILE A 164 -3.68 -13.55 2.07
N ALA A 165 -4.66 -14.09 1.34
CA ALA A 165 -5.33 -13.41 0.23
C ALA A 165 -5.91 -12.05 0.64
N ARG A 166 -6.54 -11.97 1.82
CA ARG A 166 -7.08 -10.71 2.35
C ARG A 166 -6.00 -9.63 2.51
N ASP A 167 -4.86 -9.99 3.08
CA ASP A 167 -3.79 -9.03 3.35
C ASP A 167 -3.07 -8.61 2.06
N TYR A 168 -2.84 -9.54 1.13
CA TYR A 168 -2.21 -9.26 -0.16
C TYR A 168 -3.13 -8.47 -1.11
N PHE A 169 -4.45 -8.71 -1.10
CA PHE A 169 -5.39 -7.92 -1.89
C PHE A 169 -5.71 -6.55 -1.28
N ALA A 170 -5.48 -6.36 0.02
CA ALA A 170 -5.61 -5.05 0.66
C ALA A 170 -4.48 -4.09 0.25
N ALA A 171 -3.34 -4.60 -0.23
CA ALA A 171 -2.26 -3.78 -0.73
C ALA A 171 -2.67 -3.12 -2.07
N SER A 172 -2.79 -1.80 -2.06
CA SER A 172 -2.98 -1.04 -3.31
C SER A 172 -1.73 -1.15 -4.17
N ALA A 173 -1.90 -1.52 -5.44
CA ALA A 173 -0.81 -1.58 -6.40
C ALA A 173 -0.27 -0.19 -6.81
N MET A 174 -1.03 0.88 -6.55
CA MET A 174 -0.71 2.24 -6.99
C MET A 174 -0.79 3.24 -5.83
N SER A 175 0.03 4.30 -5.89
CA SER A 175 -0.05 5.46 -5.00
C SER A 175 -1.27 6.33 -5.26
N ALA A 176 -1.96 6.15 -6.39
CA ALA A 176 -3.09 6.97 -6.82
C ALA A 176 -4.18 7.20 -5.75
N PRO A 177 -4.58 6.23 -4.91
CA PRO A 177 -5.53 6.49 -3.82
C PRO A 177 -4.99 7.44 -2.75
N ALA A 178 -3.69 7.35 -2.44
CA ALA A 178 -3.03 8.26 -1.51
C ALA A 178 -2.90 9.66 -2.13
N GLU A 179 -2.49 9.75 -3.40
CA GLU A 179 -2.41 11.02 -4.14
C GLU A 179 -3.77 11.70 -4.24
N ALA A 180 -4.84 10.95 -4.53
CA ALA A 180 -6.20 11.46 -4.55
C ALA A 180 -6.63 11.98 -3.17
N LEU A 181 -6.27 11.28 -2.09
CA LEU A 181 -6.49 11.76 -0.73
C LEU A 181 -5.73 13.07 -0.47
N PHE A 182 -4.45 13.16 -0.83
CA PHE A 182 -3.65 14.38 -0.65
C PHE A 182 -4.15 15.55 -1.49
N SER A 183 -4.58 15.30 -2.73
CA SER A 183 -5.22 16.29 -3.59
C SER A 183 -6.49 16.86 -2.93
N ARG A 184 -7.37 15.99 -2.41
CA ARG A 184 -8.56 16.42 -1.65
C ARG A 184 -8.21 17.09 -0.33
N MET A 185 -7.08 16.77 0.27
CA MET A 185 -6.59 17.44 1.48
C MET A 185 -5.96 18.81 1.17
N GLY A 186 -5.70 19.13 -0.11
CA GLY A 186 -5.08 20.38 -0.53
C GLY A 186 -5.79 21.63 -0.01
N ASP A 187 -7.12 21.62 0.03
CA ASP A 187 -7.90 22.75 0.57
C ASP A 187 -7.67 22.96 2.08
N ILE A 188 -7.45 21.87 2.83
CA ILE A 188 -7.18 21.91 4.28
C ILE A 188 -5.76 22.38 4.56
N ILE A 189 -4.81 22.00 3.71
CA ILE A 189 -3.37 22.27 3.89
C ILE A 189 -2.99 23.66 3.36
N SER A 190 -3.60 24.13 2.27
CA SER A 190 -3.07 25.27 1.52
C SER A 190 -3.93 26.55 1.52
N LYS A 191 -5.25 26.48 1.78
CA LYS A 191 -6.14 27.63 1.50
C LYS A 191 -6.71 28.37 2.72
N LYS A 192 -6.87 27.70 3.87
CA LYS A 192 -7.53 28.32 5.05
C LYS A 192 -6.73 28.28 6.36
N ARG A 193 -5.67 27.47 6.48
CA ARG A 193 -4.93 27.27 7.74
C ARG A 193 -3.45 26.93 7.51
N ASN A 194 -2.60 27.95 7.35
CA ASN A 194 -1.16 27.79 7.10
C ASN A 194 -0.32 27.40 8.34
N LYS A 195 -0.95 26.99 9.46
CA LYS A 195 -0.28 26.66 10.73
C LYS A 195 -0.86 25.42 11.43
N LEU A 196 -1.23 24.38 10.69
CA LEU A 196 -1.62 23.10 11.30
C LEU A 196 -0.39 22.27 11.64
N LEU A 197 -0.37 21.67 12.83
CA LEU A 197 0.67 20.70 13.18
C LEU A 197 0.54 19.44 12.29
N PRO A 198 1.66 18.78 11.94
CA PRO A 198 1.64 17.55 11.13
C PRO A 198 0.75 16.44 11.71
N THR A 199 0.68 16.34 13.04
CA THR A 199 -0.18 15.40 13.76
C THR A 199 -1.66 15.66 13.49
N THR A 200 -2.08 16.92 13.48
CA THR A 200 -3.45 17.32 13.17
C THR A 200 -3.79 17.03 11.71
N ILE A 201 -2.89 17.32 10.77
CA ILE A 201 -3.07 17.02 9.35
C ILE A 201 -3.27 15.51 9.13
N ARG A 202 -2.47 14.67 9.82
CA ARG A 202 -2.62 13.21 9.77
C ARG A 202 -3.99 12.75 10.24
N ILE A 203 -4.48 13.27 11.37
CA ILE A 203 -5.81 12.92 11.89
C ILE A 203 -6.89 13.36 10.91
N LEU A 204 -6.81 14.58 10.37
CA LEU A 204 -7.76 15.09 9.39
C LEU A 204 -7.77 14.24 8.12
N ALA A 205 -6.61 13.80 7.63
CA ALA A 205 -6.51 12.91 6.48
C ALA A 205 -7.21 11.56 6.73
N ILE A 206 -7.05 10.98 7.93
CA ILE A 206 -7.73 9.74 8.33
C ILE A 206 -9.25 9.93 8.45
N LEU A 207 -9.68 11.04 9.05
CA LEU A 207 -11.12 11.32 9.21
C LEU A 207 -11.78 11.60 7.85
N LYS A 208 -11.08 12.28 6.93
CA LYS A 208 -11.54 12.53 5.57
C LYS A 208 -11.59 11.25 4.74
N SER A 209 -10.57 10.39 4.83
CA SER A 209 -10.56 9.09 4.12
C SER A 209 -11.68 8.16 4.58
N ARG A 210 -12.09 8.25 5.86
CA ARG A 210 -13.25 7.54 6.42
C ARG A 210 -14.60 8.18 6.11
N GLY A 211 -14.63 9.32 5.43
CA GLY A 211 -15.87 10.04 5.08
C GLY A 211 -16.57 10.70 6.27
N ILE A 212 -15.86 10.91 7.39
CA ILE A 212 -16.40 11.56 8.59
C ILE A 212 -16.50 13.08 8.36
N ILE A 213 -15.50 13.64 7.67
CA ILE A 213 -15.47 15.05 7.27
C ILE A 213 -15.92 15.13 5.81
N ARG A 214 -17.04 15.80 5.56
CA ARG A 214 -17.56 16.05 4.21
C ARG A 214 -17.06 17.40 3.70
N GLU A 215 -16.93 17.52 2.40
CA GLU A 215 -16.66 18.81 1.77
C GLU A 215 -17.91 19.67 1.93
N GLU A 216 -17.78 20.83 2.57
CA GLU A 216 -18.76 21.88 2.41
C GLU A 216 -18.58 22.42 0.99
N GLU A 217 -19.60 22.26 0.15
CA GLU A 217 -19.67 22.98 -1.13
C GLU A 217 -19.68 24.47 -0.81
N ILE A 218 -18.52 25.11 -0.93
CA ILE A 218 -18.45 26.57 -0.92
C ILE A 218 -19.16 27.01 -2.19
N PRO A 219 -20.23 27.83 -2.13
CA PRO A 219 -20.84 28.39 -3.32
C PRO A 219 -19.76 29.03 -4.20
N GLN A 220 -19.73 28.69 -5.49
CA GLN A 220 -18.88 29.37 -6.44
C GLN A 220 -19.37 30.82 -6.53
N ASP A 221 -18.67 31.73 -5.86
CA ASP A 221 -18.75 33.14 -6.17
C ASP A 221 -18.15 33.31 -7.57
N ASN A 222 -19.05 33.34 -8.56
CA ASN A 222 -18.76 33.88 -9.88
C ASN A 222 -18.57 35.39 -9.72
N ALA A 223 -17.38 35.81 -9.33
CA ALA A 223 -16.95 37.19 -9.46
C ALA A 223 -16.04 37.26 -10.70
N ASP A 224 -16.69 37.35 -11.86
CA ASP A 224 -16.11 37.99 -13.03
C ASP A 224 -15.76 39.43 -12.64
N THR A 225 -14.49 39.77 -12.54
CA THR A 225 -14.03 41.14 -12.81
C THR A 225 -12.62 41.06 -13.34
N GLU A 226 -12.51 41.13 -14.66
CA GLU A 226 -11.34 41.66 -15.35
C GLU A 226 -11.07 43.07 -14.81
N ASP A 227 -9.83 43.37 -14.43
CA ASP A 227 -9.25 44.70 -14.63
C ASP A 227 -7.71 44.60 -14.48
N ASP A 228 -7.06 44.67 -15.63
CA ASP A 228 -5.66 45.02 -15.82
C ASP A 228 -5.36 46.41 -15.22
N VAL A 229 -4.25 46.60 -14.50
CA VAL A 229 -3.32 47.75 -14.68
C VAL A 229 -1.94 47.39 -14.08
N ASP A 230 -0.95 47.24 -14.96
CA ASP A 230 0.48 47.41 -14.66
C ASP A 230 0.77 48.85 -14.19
N GLN A 231 1.49 49.03 -13.07
CA GLN A 231 2.70 49.88 -13.02
C GLN A 231 3.43 49.83 -11.66
N PRO A 232 4.76 50.08 -11.66
CA PRO A 232 5.70 49.66 -10.62
C PRO A 232 5.85 50.69 -9.50
N ILE A 233 6.21 50.24 -8.29
CA ILE A 233 6.59 51.13 -7.19
C ILE A 233 8.06 50.90 -6.84
N GLU A 234 8.82 51.98 -6.99
CA GLU A 234 10.24 52.15 -6.67
C GLU A 234 10.54 51.98 -5.17
N LEU A 235 11.77 51.55 -4.90
CA LEU A 235 12.40 51.48 -3.59
C LEU A 235 12.57 52.89 -2.99
N THR A 236 12.22 53.05 -1.72
CA THR A 236 12.86 54.03 -0.83
C THR A 236 13.15 53.38 0.51
N ASP A 237 14.43 53.31 0.85
CA ASP A 237 14.97 53.04 2.18
C ASP A 237 14.57 54.15 3.17
N GLU A 238 14.29 53.79 4.43
CA GLU A 238 14.89 54.40 5.64
C GLU A 238 14.24 53.84 6.92
N GLN A 239 15.08 53.67 7.94
CA GLN A 239 14.86 52.99 9.21
C GLN A 239 14.24 53.90 10.31
N GLU A 240 13.95 53.26 11.45
CA GLU A 240 13.95 53.78 12.84
C GLU A 240 12.60 54.05 13.55
N ASP A 241 12.28 53.11 14.47
CA ASP A 241 12.25 53.31 15.94
C ASP A 241 10.94 53.09 16.73
N ALA A 242 11.14 52.33 17.82
CA ALA A 242 10.52 52.26 19.15
C ALA A 242 9.01 52.04 19.42
N GLY A 243 8.78 50.98 20.21
CA GLY A 243 7.86 50.96 21.37
C GLY A 243 6.54 50.19 21.16
N VAL A 244 6.01 49.33 22.04
CA VAL A 244 6.39 48.86 23.39
C VAL A 244 5.69 47.50 23.60
N GLU A 245 6.20 46.72 24.56
CA GLU A 245 5.81 45.38 25.03
C GLU A 245 4.31 45.09 25.22
N GLU A 246 3.89 43.82 25.05
CA GLU A 246 3.47 43.05 26.22
C GLU A 246 3.70 41.53 26.01
N LEU A 247 4.49 41.01 26.95
CA LEU A 247 4.99 39.65 27.09
C LEU A 247 3.91 38.77 27.74
N LEU A 248 3.69 37.55 27.26
CA LEU A 248 3.23 36.46 28.11
C LEU A 248 4.11 35.23 27.86
N VAL A 249 5.19 35.19 28.65
CA VAL A 249 6.03 34.02 28.91
C VAL A 249 5.19 33.01 29.70
N VAL A 250 5.20 31.76 29.26
CA VAL A 250 4.97 30.62 30.14
C VAL A 250 6.17 29.70 29.98
N ASP A 251 6.76 29.41 31.13
CA ASP A 251 8.12 28.97 31.40
C ASP A 251 8.61 27.67 30.76
N ASP A 252 9.93 27.72 30.54
CA ASP A 252 10.91 26.71 30.17
C ASP A 252 10.89 25.38 30.94
N ALA A 253 11.23 24.31 30.24
CA ALA A 253 12.25 23.35 30.69
C ALA A 253 12.71 22.49 29.50
N GLU A 254 13.84 22.87 28.89
CA GLU A 254 14.70 21.94 28.13
C GLU A 254 15.72 21.33 29.09
N ASP A 255 15.88 20.02 29.05
CA ASP A 255 17.11 19.33 29.45
C ASP A 255 17.52 18.44 28.27
N ASP A 256 18.47 18.94 27.49
CA ASP A 256 19.28 18.18 26.54
C ASP A 256 20.45 17.54 27.31
N GLU A 257 20.49 16.21 27.41
CA GLU A 257 21.74 15.49 27.60
C GLU A 257 22.07 14.63 26.38
N VAL A 258 23.13 15.07 25.71
CA VAL A 258 23.89 14.37 24.68
C VAL A 258 24.61 13.18 25.32
N ILE A 259 24.31 11.96 24.88
CA ILE A 259 25.21 10.82 25.07
C ILE A 259 25.59 10.25 23.70
N VAL A 260 26.79 10.60 23.28
CA VAL A 260 27.59 9.87 22.30
C VAL A 260 28.12 8.61 22.96
N ASP A 261 27.82 7.43 22.43
CA ASP A 261 28.57 6.22 22.79
C ASP A 261 29.02 5.48 21.54
N THR A 262 30.30 5.71 21.26
CA THR A 262 31.13 5.01 20.29
C THR A 262 31.43 3.59 20.76
N LEU A 263 31.29 2.64 19.83
CA LEU A 263 31.80 1.29 19.91
C LEU A 263 33.29 1.24 20.32
N THR A 264 33.59 0.61 21.45
CA THR A 264 34.92 0.00 21.68
C THR A 264 34.77 -1.39 22.24
N ALA A 265 35.20 -2.37 21.44
CA ALA A 265 35.58 -3.69 21.89
C ALA A 265 36.70 -3.59 22.93
N THR A 266 36.66 -4.42 23.97
CA THR A 266 37.74 -5.33 24.41
C THR A 266 37.31 -5.95 25.74
N GLN A 267 37.12 -7.27 25.76
CA GLN A 267 36.95 -8.07 26.96
C GLN A 267 38.32 -8.67 27.30
N VAL A 268 38.84 -8.41 28.51
CA VAL A 268 40.16 -8.90 28.94
C VAL A 268 40.04 -9.70 30.24
N PHE A 269 40.90 -10.74 30.32
CA PHE A 269 41.54 -11.33 31.52
C PHE A 269 40.67 -12.14 32.49
N GLU A 270 41.16 -13.14 33.22
CA GLU A 270 42.32 -14.05 33.24
C GLU A 270 42.00 -15.01 34.39
N THR A 271 42.39 -16.28 34.29
CA THR A 271 43.10 -17.09 35.32
C THR A 271 43.47 -18.42 34.70
#